data_AF-A0A2E9PQE3-F1
#
_entry.id   AF-A0A2E9PQE3-F1
#
_cell.length_a   1.000
_cell.length_b   1.000
_cell.length_c   1.000
_cell.angle_alpha   90.00
_cell.angle_beta   90.00
_cell.angle_gamma   90.00
#
_symmetry.space_group_name_H-M   'P 1'
#
loop_
_entity.id
_entity.type
_entity.pdbx_description
1 polymer ?
#
loop_
_entity_poly.entity_id
_entity_poly.type
_entity_poly.pdbx_seq_one_letter_code
_entity_poly.pdbx_strand_id
1 'polypeptide(L)' 'MDLIKLNMYQRLRDFDVPAVILDDIFAEENDLNLLETNWKKLEELGMTSDEIANEVANMIFEQLDITPDQFTAENE' A
#
# COMPACT_ATOMS: atom_id res chain seq x y z
N MET A 1 17.19 6.08 -6.90
CA MET A 1 15.77 6.18 -6.53
C MET A 1 15.08 4.98 -7.12
N ASP A 2 14.64 4.06 -6.26
CA ASP A 2 14.00 2.82 -6.66
C ASP A 2 12.64 3.13 -7.30
N LEU A 3 12.57 3.07 -8.63
CA LEU A 3 11.34 3.34 -9.39
C LEU A 3 10.17 2.46 -8.90
N ILE A 4 10.49 1.26 -8.40
CA ILE A 4 9.53 0.30 -7.85
C ILE A 4 8.87 0.84 -6.58
N LYS A 5 9.65 1.38 -5.63
CA LYS A 5 9.14 2.01 -4.39
C LYS A 5 8.17 3.14 -4.69
N LEU A 6 8.55 4.01 -5.63
CA LEU A 6 7.70 5.13 -6.03
C LEU A 6 6.40 4.65 -6.71
N ASN A 7 6.47 3.56 -7.49
CA ASN A 7 5.29 2.96 -8.13
C ASN A 7 4.34 2.37 -7.09
N MET A 8 4.84 1.54 -6.17
CA MET A 8 4.04 0.95 -5.09
C MET A 8 3.39 2.03 -4.22
N TYR A 9 4.16 3.06 -3.83
CA TYR A 9 3.64 4.17 -3.04
C TYR A 9 2.49 4.89 -3.74
N GLN A 10 2.65 5.21 -5.03
CA GLN A 10 1.58 5.86 -5.79
C GLN A 10 0.36 4.97 -5.95
N ARG A 11 0.55 3.68 -6.21
CA ARG A 11 -0.53 2.70 -6.34
C ARG A 11 -1.32 2.60 -5.04
N LEU A 12 -0.67 2.34 -3.91
CA LEU A 12 -1.36 2.23 -2.62
C LEU A 12 -2.11 3.51 -2.27
N ARG A 13 -1.55 4.68 -2.56
CA ARG A 13 -2.23 5.97 -2.39
C ARG A 13 -3.47 6.11 -3.29
N ASP A 14 -3.45 5.51 -4.48
CA ASP A 14 -4.60 5.47 -5.40
C ASP A 14 -5.74 4.59 -4.83
N PHE A 15 -5.41 3.61 -4.00
CA PHE A 15 -6.34 2.75 -3.25
C PHE A 15 -6.70 3.30 -1.86
N ASP A 16 -6.75 4.63 -1.73
CA ASP A 16 -7.13 5.34 -0.49
C ASP A 16 -6.23 5.07 0.74
N VAL A 17 -5.06 4.44 0.58
CA VAL A 17 -4.14 4.25 1.71
C VAL A 17 -3.57 5.62 2.12
N PRO A 18 -3.72 6.04 3.38
CA PRO A 18 -3.23 7.33 3.85
C PRO A 18 -1.71 7.45 3.70
N ALA A 19 -1.25 8.63 3.30
CA ALA A 19 0.18 8.93 3.19
C ALA A 19 0.95 8.68 4.50
N VAL A 20 0.34 8.94 5.66
CA VAL A 20 0.97 8.68 6.97
C VAL A 20 1.27 7.19 7.20
N ILE A 21 0.39 6.30 6.73
CA ILE A 21 0.55 4.85 6.85
C ILE A 21 1.64 4.38 5.88
N LEU A 22 1.63 4.92 4.66
CA LEU A 22 2.68 4.64 3.68
C LEU A 22 4.03 5.14 4.16
N ASP A 23 4.12 6.34 4.72
CA ASP A 23 5.36 6.86 5.28
C ASP A 23 5.87 5.98 6.42
N ASP A 24 5.01 5.48 7.30
CA ASP A 24 5.41 4.52 8.36
C ASP A 24 5.94 3.20 7.77
N ILE A 25 5.22 2.60 6.82
CA ILE A 25 5.63 1.33 6.16
C ILE A 25 6.94 1.51 5.40
N PHE A 26 7.12 2.62 4.70
CA PHE A 26 8.30 2.89 3.88
C PHE A 26 9.48 3.44 4.70
N ALA A 27 9.23 3.96 5.91
CA ALA A 27 10.27 4.35 6.86
C ALA A 27 10.84 3.16 7.63
N GLU A 28 10.08 2.06 7.78
CA GLU A 28 10.54 0.83 8.42
C GLU A 28 11.10 -0.16 7.40
N GLU A 29 12.34 -0.58 7.59
CA GLU A 29 13.07 -1.37 6.59
C GLU A 29 12.53 -2.82 6.48
N ASN A 30 12.02 -3.42 7.56
CA ASN A 30 11.44 -4.77 7.49
C ASN A 30 10.09 -4.77 6.77
N ASP A 31 9.20 -3.83 7.08
CA ASP A 31 7.88 -3.68 6.48
C ASP A 31 8.01 -3.34 5.00
N LEU A 32 8.92 -2.42 4.64
CA LEU A 32 9.25 -2.13 3.26
C LEU A 32 9.78 -3.37 2.51
N ASN A 33 10.71 -4.11 3.12
CA ASN A 33 11.25 -5.34 2.50
C ASN A 33 10.17 -6.42 2.36
N LEU A 34 9.27 -6.55 3.34
CA LEU A 34 8.16 -7.50 3.30
C LEU A 34 7.18 -7.12 2.19
N LEU A 35 6.82 -5.84 2.10
CA LEU A 35 5.98 -5.29 1.03
C LEU A 35 6.61 -5.55 -0.33
N GLU A 36 7.88 -5.19 -0.54
CA GLU A 36 8.58 -5.41 -1.80
C GLU A 36 8.66 -6.89 -2.19
N THR A 37 8.93 -7.77 -1.22
CA THR A 37 9.05 -9.20 -1.46
C THR A 37 7.71 -9.81 -1.84
N ASN A 38 6.64 -9.47 -1.11
CA ASN A 38 5.30 -9.94 -1.40
C ASN A 38 4.79 -9.38 -2.73
N TRP A 39 5.07 -8.11 -3.01
CA TRP A 39 4.70 -7.47 -4.27
C TRP A 39 5.30 -8.20 -5.46
N LYS A 40 6.63 -8.38 -5.48
CA LYS A 40 7.32 -9.11 -6.55
C LYS A 40 6.79 -10.54 -6.71
N LYS A 41 6.54 -11.22 -5.59
CA LYS A 41 6.02 -12.60 -5.62
C LYS A 41 4.64 -12.66 -6.26
N LEU A 42 3.77 -11.69 -6.00
CA LEU A 42 2.45 -11.61 -6.61
C LEU A 42 2.53 -11.23 -8.10
N GLU A 43 3.46 -10.34 -8.48
CA GLU A 43 3.74 -10.06 -9.90
C GLU A 43 4.23 -11.31 -10.63
N GLU A 44 5.10 -12.11 -10.01
CA GLU A 44 5.56 -13.39 -10.55
C GLU A 44 4.44 -14.43 -10.69
N LEU A 45 3.38 -14.34 -9.87
CA LEU A 45 2.18 -15.15 -9.99
C LEU A 45 1.24 -14.67 -11.11
N GLY A 46 1.56 -13.57 -11.79
CA GLY A 46 0.79 -13.00 -12.89
C GLY A 46 -0.27 -11.98 -12.46
N MET A 47 -0.26 -11.54 -11.20
CA MET A 47 -1.14 -10.46 -10.74
C MET A 47 -0.63 -9.11 -11.24
N THR A 48 -1.57 -8.22 -11.53
CA THR A 48 -1.23 -6.86 -11.94
C THR A 48 -0.89 -6.00 -10.72
N SER A 49 -0.08 -4.96 -10.92
CA SER A 49 0.28 -4.03 -9.84
C SER A 49 -0.95 -3.35 -9.21
N ASP A 50 -2.08 -3.24 -9.94
CA ASP A 50 -3.37 -2.74 -9.40
C ASP A 50 -4.00 -3.75 -8.43
N GLU A 51 -4.08 -5.02 -8.82
CA GLU A 51 -4.65 -6.07 -7.97
C GLU A 51 -3.83 -6.25 -6.69
N ILE A 52 -2.51 -6.19 -6.80
CA ILE A 52 -1.61 -6.29 -5.66
C ILE A 52 -1.83 -5.10 -4.72
N ALA A 53 -1.89 -3.89 -5.27
CA ALA A 53 -2.13 -2.69 -4.48
C ALA A 53 -3.47 -2.74 -3.73
N ASN A 54 -4.53 -3.22 -4.38
CA ASN A 54 -5.83 -3.40 -3.77
C ASN A 54 -5.80 -4.41 -2.59
N GLU A 55 -5.18 -5.57 -2.80
CA GLU A 55 -5.05 -6.59 -1.76
C GLU A 55 -4.22 -6.10 -0.57
N VAL A 56 -3.10 -5.43 -0.85
CA VAL A 56 -2.25 -4.85 0.19
C VAL A 56 -2.98 -3.75 0.94
N ALA A 57 -3.68 -2.86 0.24
CA ALA A 57 -4.48 -1.80 0.85
C ALA A 57 -5.55 -2.38 1.78
N ASN A 58 -6.32 -3.36 1.33
CA ASN A 58 -7.30 -4.06 2.15
C ASN A 58 -6.65 -4.69 3.40
N MET A 59 -5.52 -5.38 3.25
CA MET A 59 -4.78 -5.94 4.39
C MET A 59 -4.37 -4.87 5.39
N ILE A 60 -3.88 -3.72 4.94
CA ILE A 60 -3.50 -2.59 5.79
C ILE A 60 -4.73 -2.06 6.55
N PHE A 61 -5.85 -1.86 5.87
CA PHE A 61 -7.10 -1.41 6.49
C PHE A 61 -7.62 -2.42 7.54
N GLU A 62 -7.59 -3.72 7.22
CA GLU A 62 -7.98 -4.79 8.16
C GLU A 62 -7.06 -4.87 9.38
N GLN A 63 -5.75 -4.77 9.18
CA GLN A 63 -4.76 -4.85 10.28
C GLN A 63 -4.86 -3.66 11.24
N LEU A 64 -5.17 -2.49 10.70
CA LEU A 64 -5.21 -1.25 11.47
C LEU A 64 -6.63 -0.91 11.96
N ASP A 65 -7.62 -1.75 11.65
CA ASP A 65 -9.06 -1.56 11.93
C ASP A 65 -9.57 -0.20 11.40
N ILE A 66 -8.97 0.29 10.31
CA ILE A 66 -9.31 1.59 9.74
C ILE A 66 -10.27 1.36 8.58
N THR A 67 -11.47 1.92 8.66
CA THR A 67 -12.38 1.94 7.53
C THR A 67 -11.93 3.02 6.53
N PRO A 68 -12.00 2.77 5.20
CA PRO A 68 -11.69 3.79 4.19
C PRO A 68 -12.55 5.07 4.35
N ASP A 69 -13.68 4.97 5.04
CA ASP A 69 -14.57 6.09 5.39
C ASP A 69 -14.02 7.01 6.50
N GLN A 70 -13.00 6.59 7.26
CA GLN A 70 -12.39 7.43 8.32
C GLN A 70 -11.55 8.59 7.76
N PHE A 71 -11.14 8.53 6.49
CA PHE A 71 -10.30 9.56 5.86
C PHE A 71 -11.06 10.43 4.84
N THR A 72 -12.32 10.12 4.53
CA THR A 72 -13.20 10.93 3.67
C THR A 72 -13.99 12.01 4.45
N ALA A 73 -13.71 12.19 5.74
CA ALA A 73 -14.20 13.34 6.48
C ALA A 73 -13.25 14.53 6.26
N GLU A 74 -13.54 15.33 5.24
CA GLU A 74 -13.51 16.81 5.23
C GLU A 74 -13.37 17.32 3.79
N ASN A 75 -14.48 17.71 3.17
CA ASN A 75 -14.63 19.02 2.54
C ASN A 75 -16.13 19.36 2.57
N GLU A 76 -16.42 20.50 3.18
CA GLU A 76 -17.74 21.10 3.48
C GLU A 76 -18.66 21.31 2.26
#